data_AF-A0A0J6SSC2-F1
#
_entry.id   AF-A0A0J6SSC2-F1
#
_cell.length_a   1.000
_cell.length_b   1.000
_cell.length_c   1.000
_cell.angle_alpha   90.00
_cell.angle_beta   90.00
_cell.angle_gamma   90.00
#
_symmetry.space_group_name_H-M   'P 1'
#
loop_
_entity.id
_entity.type
_entity.pdbx_description
1 polymer ?
#
loop_
_entity_poly.entity_id
_entity_poly.type
_entity_poly.pdbx_seq_one_letter_code
_entity_poly.pdbx_strand_id
1 'polypeptide(L)'
;MTDVLLTPYDTADYLDSPERIAAYLEAVLAEDDPALAAHAFEAVARARGLARGEVQAGAPHLAAVMDLLHRLGLRMSVAPLGAS
;
A
#
# COMPACT_ATOMS: atom_id res chain seq x y z
N MET A 1 -33.97 20.28 -2.44
CA MET A 1 -32.63 19.95 -1.90
C MET A 1 -32.23 18.64 -2.53
N THR A 2 -31.33 18.69 -3.52
CA THR A 2 -30.77 17.50 -4.15
C THR A 2 -29.83 16.85 -3.16
N ASP A 3 -30.10 15.61 -2.78
CA ASP A 3 -29.20 14.80 -1.97
C ASP A 3 -27.94 14.54 -2.79
N VAL A 4 -26.84 15.20 -2.43
CA VAL A 4 -25.55 14.95 -3.06
C VAL A 4 -25.04 13.64 -2.46
N LEU A 5 -25.14 12.56 -3.24
CA LEU A 5 -24.58 11.26 -2.87
C LEU A 5 -23.05 11.37 -2.87
N LEU A 6 -22.47 11.65 -1.69
CA LEU A 6 -21.04 11.60 -1.47
C LEU A 6 -20.65 10.16 -1.22
N THR A 7 -19.94 9.54 -2.16
CA THR A 7 -19.28 8.25 -1.90
C THR A 7 -18.15 8.44 -0.90
N PRO A 8 -18.04 7.61 0.15
CA PRO A 8 -16.90 7.68 1.06
C PRO A 8 -15.61 7.46 0.26
N TYR A 9 -14.62 8.31 0.48
CA TYR A 9 -13.32 8.19 -0.16
C TYR A 9 -12.60 6.94 0.35
N ASP A 10 -12.28 6.00 -0.53
CA ASP A 10 -11.36 4.89 -0.26
C ASP A 10 -10.13 5.06 -1.16
N THR A 11 -8.95 5.18 -0.54
CA THR A 11 -7.68 5.25 -1.28
C THR A 11 -7.50 4.05 -2.21
N ALA A 12 -8.04 2.89 -1.87
CA ALA A 12 -7.97 1.69 -2.69
C ALA A 12 -8.58 1.88 -4.10
N ASP A 13 -9.59 2.75 -4.24
CA ASP A 13 -10.26 3.00 -5.52
C ASP A 13 -9.34 3.71 -6.54
N TYR A 14 -8.27 4.34 -6.08
CA TYR A 14 -7.34 5.11 -6.91
C TYR A 14 -6.03 4.37 -7.21
N LEU A 15 -5.79 3.21 -6.57
CA LEU A 15 -4.58 2.40 -6.67
C LEU A 15 -4.65 1.34 -7.79
N ASP A 16 -4.98 1.78 -9.00
CA ASP A 16 -5.23 0.91 -10.17
C ASP A 16 -3.96 0.45 -10.91
N SER A 17 -2.83 1.14 -10.70
CA SER A 17 -1.61 1.00 -11.47
C SER A 17 -0.38 0.87 -10.55
N PRO A 18 0.65 0.10 -10.96
CA PRO A 18 1.90 -0.01 -10.20
C PRO A 18 2.53 1.34 -9.88
N GLU A 19 2.46 2.29 -10.82
CA GLU A 19 3.05 3.63 -10.69
C GLU A 19 2.35 4.45 -9.61
N ARG A 20 1.01 4.40 -9.54
CA ARG A 20 0.25 5.09 -8.47
C ARG A 20 0.47 4.43 -7.12
N ILE A 21 0.57 3.11 -7.09
CA ILE A 21 0.91 2.37 -5.86
C ILE A 21 2.29 2.77 -5.36
N ALA A 22 3.28 2.85 -6.25
CA ALA A 22 4.63 3.29 -5.91
C ALA A 22 4.64 4.71 -5.35
N ALA A 23 4.02 5.66 -6.05
CA ALA A 23 3.95 7.06 -5.62
C ALA A 23 3.23 7.23 -4.27
N TYR A 24 2.14 6.48 -4.05
CA TYR A 24 1.41 6.49 -2.79
C TYR A 24 2.25 5.93 -1.63
N LEU A 25 2.90 4.78 -1.83
CA LEU A 25 3.73 4.17 -0.81
C LEU A 25 4.98 5.00 -0.51
N GLU A 26 5.58 5.63 -1.52
CA GLU A 26 6.71 6.54 -1.34
C GLU A 26 6.31 7.74 -0.48
N ALA A 27 5.17 8.37 -0.76
CA ALA A 27 4.66 9.48 0.04
C ALA A 27 4.38 9.06 1.50
N VAL A 28 3.77 7.88 1.70
CA VAL A 28 3.49 7.37 3.05
C VAL A 28 4.76 7.02 3.81
N LEU A 29 5.74 6.38 3.17
CA LEU A 29 7.00 6.00 3.82
C LEU A 29 7.88 7.22 4.15
N ALA A 30 7.73 8.33 3.42
CA ALA A 30 8.44 9.59 3.70
C ALA A 30 7.98 10.26 5.01
N GLU A 31 6.76 9.98 5.48
CA GLU A 31 6.24 10.50 6.75
C GLU A 31 6.85 9.79 7.97
N ASP A 32 7.58 8.68 7.77
CA ASP A 32 8.22 7.86 8.82
C ASP A 32 7.25 7.42 9.94
N ASP A 33 5.95 7.30 9.61
CA ASP A 33 4.90 6.85 10.53
C ASP A 33 4.57 5.37 10.31
N PRO A 34 4.89 4.48 11.27
CA PRO A 34 4.66 3.04 11.13
C PRO A 34 3.17 2.67 11.08
N ALA A 35 2.28 3.43 11.72
CA ALA A 35 0.84 3.17 11.67
C ALA A 35 0.26 3.57 10.30
N LEU A 36 0.71 4.69 9.74
CA LEU A 36 0.34 5.12 8.39
C LEU A 36 0.83 4.13 7.34
N ALA A 37 2.07 3.67 7.44
CA ALA A 37 2.64 2.65 6.55
C ALA A 37 1.82 1.35 6.57
N ALA A 38 1.46 0.86 7.76
CA ALA A 38 0.63 -0.34 7.90
C ALA A 38 -0.74 -0.17 7.20
N HIS A 39 -1.41 0.96 7.42
CA HIS A 39 -2.69 1.26 6.76
C HIS A 39 -2.56 1.35 5.23
N ALA A 40 -1.49 1.95 4.73
CA ALA A 40 -1.24 2.05 3.29
C ALA A 40 -1.03 0.66 2.64
N PHE A 41 -0.29 -0.23 3.28
CA PHE A 41 -0.12 -1.60 2.78
C PHE A 41 -1.44 -2.37 2.77
N GLU A 42 -2.30 -2.20 3.78
CA GLU A 42 -3.64 -2.80 3.76
C GLU A 42 -4.52 -2.26 2.63
N ALA A 43 -4.45 -0.95 2.35
CA ALA A 43 -5.16 -0.33 1.24
C ALA A 43 -4.70 -0.89 -0.11
N VAL A 44 -3.38 -1.01 -0.32
CA VAL A 44 -2.79 -1.60 -1.54
C VAL A 44 -3.20 -3.06 -1.70
N ALA A 45 -3.15 -3.86 -0.63
CA ALA A 45 -3.56 -5.27 -0.67
C ALA A 45 -5.03 -5.40 -1.07
N ARG A 46 -5.91 -4.55 -0.53
CA ARG A 46 -7.34 -4.51 -0.85
C ARG A 46 -7.59 -4.10 -2.30
N ALA A 47 -6.95 -3.02 -2.77
CA ALA A 47 -7.08 -2.51 -4.14
C ALA A 47 -6.72 -3.56 -5.21
N ARG A 48 -5.78 -4.45 -4.90
CA ARG A 48 -5.32 -5.48 -5.83
C ARG A 48 -6.11 -6.79 -5.75
N GLY A 49 -7.14 -6.86 -4.90
CA GLY A 49 -7.89 -8.11 -4.69
C GLY A 49 -7.04 -9.22 -4.09
N LEU A 50 -5.88 -8.86 -3.50
CA LEU A 50 -4.96 -9.79 -2.86
C LEU A 50 -5.52 -10.05 -1.47
N ALA A 51 -6.51 -10.94 -1.41
CA ALA A 51 -7.00 -11.46 -0.15
C ALA A 51 -5.80 -11.99 0.64
N ARG A 52 -5.84 -11.81 1.98
CA ARG A 52 -4.85 -12.36 2.94
C ARG A 52 -4.54 -13.87 2.76
N GLY A 53 -5.27 -14.58 1.90
CA GLY A 53 -5.02 -15.98 1.54
C GLY A 53 -4.04 -16.22 0.39
N GLU A 54 -3.71 -15.23 -0.45
CA GLU A 54 -2.61 -15.37 -1.45
C GLU A 54 -1.25 -15.00 -0.86
N VAL A 55 -1.25 -14.13 0.14
CA VAL A 55 -0.16 -14.05 1.10
C VAL A 55 -0.13 -15.39 1.83
N GLN A 56 1.01 -16.07 1.81
CA GLN A 56 1.18 -17.35 2.51
C GLN A 56 0.63 -17.23 3.94
N ALA A 57 -0.42 -17.99 4.27
CA ALA A 57 -1.04 -17.95 5.59
C ALA A 57 0.02 -18.26 6.67
N GLY A 58 0.27 -17.29 7.56
CA GLY A 58 1.32 -17.37 8.58
C GLY A 58 2.66 -16.70 8.24
N ALA A 59 2.80 -16.10 7.04
CA ALA A 59 3.98 -15.30 6.72
C ALA A 59 4.07 -14.06 7.62
N PRO A 60 5.30 -13.67 8.04
CA PRO A 60 5.49 -12.42 8.75
C PRO A 60 5.00 -11.25 7.88
N HIS A 61 4.34 -10.27 8.51
CA HIS A 61 3.65 -9.18 7.83
C HIS A 61 4.52 -8.45 6.78
N LEU A 62 5.81 -8.26 7.08
CA LEU A 62 6.74 -7.64 6.14
C LEU A 62 6.99 -8.50 4.89
N ALA A 63 7.11 -9.83 5.02
CA ALA A 63 7.32 -10.73 3.88
C ALA A 63 6.10 -10.73 2.95
N ALA A 64 4.90 -10.72 3.53
CA ALA A 64 3.65 -10.57 2.80
C ALA A 64 3.63 -9.30 1.93
N VAL A 65 4.08 -8.18 2.50
CA VAL A 65 4.20 -6.91 1.79
C VAL A 65 5.25 -6.98 0.68
N MET A 66 6.40 -7.63 0.92
CA MET A 66 7.43 -7.78 -0.11
C MET A 66 6.91 -8.59 -1.30
N ASP A 67 6.23 -9.70 -1.04
CA ASP A 67 5.66 -10.55 -2.08
C ASP A 67 4.59 -9.81 -2.88
N LEU A 68 3.73 -9.05 -2.20
CA LEU A 68 2.77 -8.14 -2.80
C LEU A 68 3.47 -7.19 -3.77
N LEU A 69 4.51 -6.48 -3.33
CA LEU A 69 5.23 -5.52 -4.17
C LEU A 69 5.89 -6.19 -5.38
N HIS A 70 6.56 -7.33 -5.17
CA HIS A 70 7.21 -8.06 -6.27
C HIS A 70 6.22 -8.49 -7.35
N ARG A 71 5.02 -8.94 -6.98
CA ARG A 71 3.96 -9.28 -7.94
C ARG A 71 3.48 -8.07 -8.74
N LEU A 72 3.66 -6.87 -8.20
CA LEU A 72 3.38 -5.60 -8.87
C LEU A 72 4.58 -5.04 -9.64
N GLY A 73 5.71 -5.76 -9.70
CA GLY A 73 6.95 -5.27 -10.32
C GLY A 73 7.65 -4.18 -9.49
N LEU A 74 7.28 -4.04 -8.21
CA LEU A 74 7.83 -3.07 -7.27
C LEU A 74 8.78 -3.76 -6.28
N ARG A 75 9.70 -2.97 -5.70
CA ARG A 75 10.62 -3.43 -4.64
C ARG A 75 10.68 -2.38 -3.54
N MET A 76 10.80 -2.80 -2.28
CA MET A 76 11.18 -1.88 -1.20
C MET A 76 12.70 -1.66 -1.17
N SER A 77 13.10 -0.50 -0.65
CA SER A 77 14.49 -0.13 -0.41
C SER A 77 14.64 0.41 1.01
N VAL A 78 15.81 0.25 1.59
CA VAL A 78 16.19 0.84 2.88
C VAL A 78 17.36 1.78 2.64
N ALA A 79 17.31 2.98 3.23
CA ALA A 79 18.35 3.99 3.11
C ALA A 79 18.74 4.50 4.51
N PRO A 80 19.97 5.03 4.69
CA PRO A 80 20.36 5.66 5.95
C PRO A 80 19.55 6.94 6.19
N LEU A 81 19.10 7.15 7.43
CA LEU A 81 18.57 8.44 7.86
C LEU A 81 19.74 9.45 7.92
N GLY A 82 20.00 10.16 6.82
CA GLY A 82 21.03 11.21 6.75
C GLY A 82 22.03 11.12 5.58
N ALA A 83 21.87 10.21 4.62
CA ALA A 83 22.63 10.27 3.38
C ALA A 83 21.85 11.10 2.34
N SER A 84 22.19 12.39 2.24
CA SER A 84 21.86 13.24 1.07
C SER A 84 22.93 13.11 -0.01
#